data_AF-A0A2E8ZMJ1-F1
#
_entry.id   AF-A0A2E8ZMJ1-F1
#
_cell.length_a   1.000
_cell.length_b   1.000
_cell.length_c   1.000
_cell.angle_alpha   90.00
_cell.angle_beta   90.00
_cell.angle_gamma   90.00
#
_symmetry.space_group_name_H-M   'P 1'
#
loop_
_entity.id
_entity.type
_entity.pdbx_description
1 polymer ?
#
loop_
_entity_poly.entity_id
_entity_poly.type
_entity_poly.pdbx_seq_one_letter_code
_entity_poly.pdbx_strand_id
1 'polypeptide(L)'
;MPPLVHDVNCHLFFSRDDGVLYKSKTSRENFPNFVGYEVVMEDHRGNGNSFLFEAANVYKVDGTDQYLLLVEAYNSEEGAYGPRYFRSWTATDLDGPWTPLADTEQNPFAGNANVDWVEGKWADGISHGEMIRSGYDEYLTIDPCNLQFVFQGDSGPSLNGGYGGEPYKLGVLTLK
;
A
#
# COMPACT_ATOMS: atom_id res chain seq x y z
N MET A 1 10.55 2.78 3.11
CA MET A 1 10.55 1.46 2.45
C MET A 1 11.95 1.11 1.99
N PRO A 2 12.41 -0.14 2.19
CA PRO A 2 13.57 -0.67 1.49
C PRO A 2 13.31 -0.73 -0.04
N PRO A 3 14.34 -0.59 -0.90
CA PRO A 3 14.18 -0.71 -2.35
C PRO A 3 13.79 -2.15 -2.75
N LEU A 4 13.08 -2.28 -3.86
CA LEU A 4 12.76 -3.57 -4.48
C LEU A 4 13.72 -3.85 -5.64
N VAL A 5 14.34 -5.02 -5.68
CA VAL A 5 15.25 -5.42 -6.76
C VAL A 5 14.59 -6.36 -7.77
N HIS A 6 14.79 -6.08 -9.06
CA HIS A 6 14.52 -6.99 -10.16
C HIS A 6 15.74 -7.02 -11.08
N ASP A 7 16.23 -8.23 -11.39
CA ASP A 7 17.39 -8.50 -12.24
C ASP A 7 18.65 -7.74 -11.77
N VAL A 8 18.86 -6.52 -12.26
CA VAL A 8 20.04 -5.68 -12.00
C VAL A 8 19.74 -4.30 -11.41
N ASN A 9 18.47 -3.95 -11.16
CA ASN A 9 18.08 -2.61 -10.71
C ASN A 9 17.33 -2.61 -9.38
N CYS A 10 17.53 -1.54 -8.60
CA CYS A 10 16.77 -1.18 -7.42
C CYS A 10 15.72 -0.12 -7.77
N HIS A 11 14.49 -0.31 -7.29
CA HIS A 11 13.36 0.60 -7.50
C HIS A 11 12.93 1.21 -6.16
N LEU A 12 12.71 2.53 -6.15
CA LEU A 12 12.20 3.30 -5.01
C LEU A 12 10.88 3.93 -5.39
N PHE A 13 9.78 3.39 -4.86
CA PHE A 13 8.44 3.95 -5.02
C PHE A 13 8.14 4.93 -3.89
N PHE A 14 7.44 6.03 -4.19
CA PHE A 14 7.06 7.03 -3.19
C PHE A 14 5.86 7.87 -3.63
N SER A 15 5.17 8.44 -2.65
CA SER A 15 4.00 9.32 -2.81
C SER A 15 4.29 10.70 -2.23
N ARG A 16 3.44 11.69 -2.55
CA ARG A 16 3.50 13.07 -2.02
C ARG A 16 2.14 13.61 -1.60
N ASP A 17 1.18 12.71 -1.37
CA ASP A 17 -0.23 13.03 -1.09
C ASP A 17 -0.90 13.87 -2.19
N ASP A 18 -0.43 13.79 -3.43
CA ASP A 18 -0.90 14.60 -4.56
C ASP A 18 -1.72 13.80 -5.58
N GLY A 19 -2.08 12.54 -5.26
CA GLY A 19 -2.79 11.66 -6.18
C GLY A 19 -1.88 11.02 -7.23
N VAL A 20 -0.55 11.02 -7.00
CA VAL A 20 0.45 10.48 -7.92
C VAL A 20 1.39 9.50 -7.20
N LEU A 21 1.61 8.34 -7.80
CA LEU A 21 2.66 7.42 -7.40
C LEU A 21 3.88 7.62 -8.29
N TYR A 22 5.04 7.85 -7.67
CA TYR A 22 6.31 8.07 -8.35
C TYR A 22 7.27 6.90 -8.15
N LYS A 23 8.26 6.79 -9.03
CA LYS A 23 9.34 5.81 -8.93
C LYS A 23 10.68 6.40 -9.37
N SER A 24 11.73 6.08 -8.62
CA SER A 24 13.12 6.24 -9.05
C SER A 24 13.76 4.87 -9.25
N LYS A 25 14.74 4.79 -10.16
CA LYS A 25 15.45 3.55 -10.49
C LYS A 25 16.97 3.79 -10.47
N THR A 26 17.71 2.80 -10.02
CA THR A 26 19.19 2.79 -10.05
C THR A 26 19.69 1.36 -10.22
N SER A 27 20.93 1.17 -10.68
CA SER A 27 21.52 -0.17 -10.71
C SER A 27 21.84 -0.65 -9.30
N ARG A 28 21.87 -1.96 -9.10
CA ARG A 28 22.22 -2.57 -7.80
C ARG A 28 23.60 -2.15 -7.31
N GLU A 29 24.57 -2.00 -8.21
CA GLU A 29 25.93 -1.54 -7.89
C GLU A 29 25.97 -0.07 -7.45
N ASN A 30 25.06 0.76 -7.96
CA ASN A 30 25.01 2.20 -7.66
C ASN A 30 24.10 2.52 -6.47
N PHE A 31 23.31 1.57 -5.99
CA PHE A 31 22.51 1.73 -4.79
C PHE A 31 23.40 2.16 -3.60
N PRO A 32 23.00 3.17 -2.79
CA PRO A 32 21.68 3.81 -2.69
C PRO A 32 21.48 5.10 -3.51
N ASN A 33 22.29 5.36 -4.54
CA ASN A 33 22.22 6.62 -5.28
C ASN A 33 21.12 6.59 -6.35
N PHE A 34 20.13 7.47 -6.26
CA PHE A 34 19.05 7.64 -7.25
C PHE A 34 19.14 9.01 -7.93
N VAL A 35 18.78 9.08 -9.21
CA VAL A 35 18.73 10.33 -9.98
C VAL A 35 17.39 10.43 -10.69
N GLY A 36 16.68 11.54 -10.47
CA GLY A 36 15.37 11.78 -11.05
C GLY A 36 14.30 10.80 -10.57
N TYR A 37 13.10 10.93 -11.13
CA TYR A 37 11.96 10.04 -10.92
C TYR A 37 11.03 10.13 -12.13
N GLU A 38 10.15 9.15 -12.24
CA GLU A 38 9.06 9.12 -13.21
C GLU A 38 7.72 8.92 -12.50
N VAL A 39 6.64 9.20 -13.22
CA VAL A 39 5.27 8.92 -12.79
C VAL A 39 4.94 7.47 -13.13
N VAL A 40 4.45 6.72 -12.13
CA VAL A 40 3.96 5.35 -12.30
C VAL A 40 2.48 5.35 -12.65
N MET A 41 1.69 6.12 -11.91
CA MET A 41 0.25 6.26 -12.10
C MET A 41 -0.28 7.50 -11.38
N GLU A 42 -1.43 7.99 -11.84
CA GLU A 42 -2.14 9.15 -11.29
C GLU A 42 -3.61 8.81 -11.11
N ASP A 43 -4.22 9.31 -10.03
CA ASP A 43 -5.65 9.18 -9.77
C ASP A 43 -6.18 10.38 -8.98
N HIS A 44 -6.67 11.37 -9.70
CA HIS A 44 -7.17 12.62 -9.13
C HIS A 44 -8.67 12.62 -8.80
N ARG A 45 -9.29 11.44 -8.66
CA ARG A 45 -10.68 11.33 -8.22
C ARG A 45 -10.85 11.68 -6.74
N GLY A 46 -12.09 11.86 -6.28
CA GLY A 46 -12.38 12.27 -4.91
C GLY A 46 -11.87 13.68 -4.62
N ASN A 47 -11.13 13.85 -3.52
CA ASN A 47 -10.50 15.13 -3.16
C ASN A 47 -9.17 15.40 -3.91
N GLY A 48 -8.94 14.76 -5.06
CA GLY A 48 -7.75 14.94 -5.89
C GLY A 48 -6.58 14.00 -5.56
N ASN A 49 -6.62 13.32 -4.42
CA ASN A 49 -5.64 12.31 -4.01
C ASN A 49 -6.26 11.09 -3.31
N SER A 50 -7.59 11.05 -3.13
CA SER A 50 -8.22 10.10 -2.21
C SER A 50 -8.14 8.65 -2.66
N PHE A 51 -8.03 8.43 -3.97
CA PHE A 51 -7.92 7.10 -4.54
C PHE A 51 -6.47 6.63 -4.70
N LEU A 52 -5.48 7.51 -4.59
CA LEU A 52 -4.05 7.18 -4.69
C LEU A 52 -3.26 8.09 -3.75
N PHE A 53 -3.40 7.82 -2.45
CA PHE A 53 -2.99 8.76 -1.42
C PHE A 53 -1.51 8.57 -1.05
N GLU A 54 -1.19 7.49 -0.33
CA GLU A 54 0.16 7.25 0.20
C GLU A 54 0.43 5.76 0.52
N ALA A 55 1.47 5.48 1.32
CA ALA A 55 1.76 4.17 1.90
C ALA A 55 1.85 3.02 0.89
N ALA A 56 2.46 3.28 -0.26
CA ALA A 56 2.64 2.23 -1.27
C ALA A 56 3.42 1.02 -0.70
N ASN A 57 3.14 -0.19 -1.16
CA ASN A 57 4.02 -1.34 -0.97
C ASN A 57 4.18 -2.08 -2.29
N VAL A 58 5.37 -2.59 -2.59
CA VAL A 58 5.60 -3.41 -3.79
C VAL A 58 6.30 -4.69 -3.39
N TYR A 59 5.73 -5.83 -3.80
CA TYR A 59 6.19 -7.15 -3.41
C TYR A 59 6.40 -8.07 -4.60
N LYS A 60 7.42 -8.93 -4.52
CA LYS A 60 7.54 -10.09 -5.40
C LYS A 60 6.58 -11.18 -4.91
N VAL A 61 5.72 -11.71 -5.78
CA VAL A 61 4.83 -12.82 -5.42
C VAL A 61 5.54 -14.15 -5.67
N ASP A 62 5.76 -14.93 -4.62
CA ASP A 62 6.49 -16.20 -4.70
C ASP A 62 5.80 -17.20 -5.64
N GLY A 63 6.59 -18.03 -6.31
CA GLY A 63 6.10 -19.05 -7.26
C GLY A 63 5.44 -18.50 -8.54
N THR A 64 5.50 -17.19 -8.77
CA THR A 64 4.95 -16.53 -9.98
C THR A 64 5.98 -15.61 -10.63
N ASP A 65 5.69 -15.13 -11.84
CA ASP A 65 6.42 -14.03 -12.49
C ASP A 65 5.73 -12.67 -12.28
N GLN A 66 5.05 -12.49 -11.14
CA GLN A 66 4.28 -11.28 -10.85
C GLN A 66 4.82 -10.49 -9.65
N TYR A 67 4.47 -9.21 -9.66
CA TYR A 67 4.60 -8.26 -8.56
C TYR A 67 3.21 -7.79 -8.12
N LEU A 68 3.08 -7.49 -6.83
CA LEU A 68 1.90 -6.89 -6.22
C LEU A 68 2.24 -5.47 -5.77
N LEU A 69 1.46 -4.49 -6.22
CA LEU A 69 1.48 -3.12 -5.72
C LEU A 69 0.24 -2.90 -4.85
N LEU A 70 0.44 -2.40 -3.63
CA LEU A 70 -0.60 -1.88 -2.75
C LEU A 70 -0.43 -0.37 -2.63
N VAL A 71 -1.53 0.39 -2.59
CA VAL A 71 -1.51 1.83 -2.28
C VAL A 71 -2.70 2.16 -1.39
N GLU A 72 -2.47 2.93 -0.33
CA GLU A 72 -3.53 3.38 0.57
C GLU A 72 -4.40 4.43 -0.13
N ALA A 73 -5.70 4.28 0.10
CA ALA A 73 -6.76 5.18 -0.32
C ALA A 73 -7.65 5.48 0.89
N TYR A 74 -8.52 6.48 0.75
CA TYR A 74 -9.47 6.83 1.81
C TYR A 74 -10.80 7.26 1.22
N ASN A 75 -11.88 6.93 1.92
CA ASN A 75 -13.21 7.42 1.55
C ASN A 75 -13.24 8.95 1.72
N SER A 76 -13.71 9.66 0.70
CA SER A 76 -13.76 11.14 0.67
C SER A 76 -15.18 11.69 0.49
N GLU A 77 -16.21 10.86 0.66
CA GLU A 77 -17.60 11.32 0.69
C GLU A 77 -17.69 12.40 1.78
N GLU A 78 -17.98 13.65 1.37
CA GLU A 78 -18.06 14.86 2.21
C GLU A 78 -16.77 15.67 2.47
N GLY A 79 -15.68 15.45 1.73
CA GLY A 79 -14.52 16.36 1.75
C GLY A 79 -13.67 16.28 3.02
N ALA A 80 -13.90 15.28 3.87
CA ALA A 80 -13.06 14.93 5.00
C ALA A 80 -12.24 13.67 4.70
N TYR A 81 -11.21 13.41 5.52
CA TYR A 81 -10.52 12.12 5.53
C TYR A 81 -11.43 11.07 6.17
N GLY A 82 -11.97 10.16 5.37
CA GLY A 82 -12.76 9.02 5.84
C GLY A 82 -11.90 7.77 6.09
N PRO A 83 -12.56 6.62 6.36
CA PRO A 83 -11.88 5.36 6.63
C PRO A 83 -10.90 4.96 5.52
N ARG A 84 -9.76 4.43 5.94
CA ARG A 84 -8.66 4.01 5.07
C ARG A 84 -8.88 2.61 4.51
N TYR A 85 -8.37 2.36 3.31
CA TYR A 85 -8.36 1.03 2.69
C TYR A 85 -7.21 0.92 1.69
N PHE A 86 -6.81 -0.30 1.35
CA PHE A 86 -5.79 -0.55 0.32
C PHE A 86 -6.42 -0.93 -1.02
N ARG A 87 -5.94 -0.28 -2.07
CA ARG A 87 -6.12 -0.71 -3.46
C ARG A 87 -4.94 -1.56 -3.90
N SER A 88 -5.13 -2.40 -4.91
CA SER A 88 -4.09 -3.31 -5.40
C SER A 88 -4.03 -3.43 -6.91
N TRP A 89 -2.82 -3.65 -7.41
CA TRP A 89 -2.49 -3.90 -8.81
C TRP A 89 -1.42 -4.98 -8.95
N THR A 90 -1.36 -5.63 -10.10
CA THR A 90 -0.28 -6.55 -10.45
C THR A 90 0.45 -6.14 -11.72
N ALA A 91 1.72 -6.52 -11.83
CA ALA A 91 2.54 -6.35 -13.02
C ALA A 91 3.53 -7.52 -13.15
N THR A 92 4.01 -7.78 -14.36
CA THR A 92 5.10 -8.75 -14.60
C THR A 92 6.48 -8.10 -14.56
N ASP A 93 6.56 -6.78 -14.50
CA ASP A 93 7.78 -5.99 -14.40
C ASP A 93 7.55 -4.78 -13.46
N LEU A 94 8.59 -4.36 -12.74
CA LEU A 94 8.56 -3.17 -11.87
C LEU A 94 8.46 -1.85 -12.63
N ASP A 95 8.73 -1.86 -13.93
CA ASP A 95 8.46 -0.77 -14.86
C ASP A 95 6.99 -0.74 -15.34
N GLY A 96 6.18 -1.74 -14.96
CA GLY A 96 4.78 -1.84 -15.32
C GLY A 96 4.55 -2.44 -16.72
N PRO A 97 3.35 -2.28 -17.30
CA PRO A 97 2.20 -1.56 -16.74
C PRO A 97 1.57 -2.28 -15.55
N TRP A 98 0.96 -1.51 -14.65
CA TRP A 98 0.23 -2.02 -13.48
C TRP A 98 -1.25 -2.21 -13.81
N THR A 99 -1.76 -3.43 -13.65
CA THR A 99 -3.15 -3.81 -13.93
C THR A 99 -3.94 -3.89 -12.62
N PRO A 100 -5.13 -3.27 -12.51
CA PRO A 100 -5.94 -3.34 -11.30
C PRO A 100 -6.29 -4.79 -10.90
N LEU A 101 -6.18 -5.11 -9.61
CA LEU A 101 -6.56 -6.40 -9.01
C LEU A 101 -7.83 -6.24 -8.15
N ALA A 102 -7.73 -5.43 -7.09
CA ALA A 102 -8.83 -5.06 -6.21
C ALA A 102 -8.63 -3.59 -5.80
N ASP A 103 -9.27 -2.67 -6.52
CA ASP A 103 -8.93 -1.25 -6.51
C ASP A 103 -10.12 -0.31 -6.24
N THR A 104 -11.20 -0.83 -5.68
CA THR A 104 -12.40 -0.05 -5.34
C THR A 104 -12.71 -0.15 -3.85
N GLU A 105 -13.50 0.76 -3.32
CA GLU A 105 -13.92 0.69 -1.91
C GLU A 105 -14.82 -0.53 -1.65
N GLN A 106 -15.64 -0.94 -2.63
CA GLN A 106 -16.54 -2.09 -2.51
C GLN A 106 -15.80 -3.43 -2.70
N ASN A 107 -14.63 -3.40 -3.34
CA ASN A 107 -13.74 -4.55 -3.52
C ASN A 107 -12.28 -4.10 -3.32
N PRO A 108 -11.86 -3.82 -2.08
CA PRO A 108 -10.50 -3.40 -1.77
C PRO A 108 -9.59 -4.63 -1.63
N PHE A 109 -8.27 -4.41 -1.59
CA PHE A 109 -7.35 -5.45 -1.11
C PHE A 109 -7.59 -5.74 0.37
N ALA A 110 -7.59 -4.69 1.19
CA ALA A 110 -7.96 -4.74 2.59
C ALA A 110 -8.68 -3.45 2.99
N GLY A 111 -9.88 -3.57 3.56
CA GLY A 111 -10.68 -2.45 3.99
C GLY A 111 -11.94 -2.89 4.74
N ASN A 112 -12.75 -1.91 5.16
CA ASN A 112 -14.00 -2.18 5.87
C ASN A 112 -14.96 -3.12 5.12
N ALA A 113 -14.90 -3.17 3.79
CA ALA A 113 -15.76 -4.02 2.96
C ALA A 113 -15.41 -5.51 3.00
N ASN A 114 -14.18 -5.89 3.36
CA ASN A 114 -13.72 -7.28 3.28
C ASN A 114 -12.92 -7.78 4.51
N VAL A 115 -12.75 -6.96 5.55
CA VAL A 115 -12.14 -7.38 6.82
C VAL A 115 -13.20 -7.85 7.80
N ASP A 116 -13.02 -9.09 8.27
CA ASP A 116 -13.85 -9.70 9.30
C ASP A 116 -13.20 -9.62 10.69
N TRP A 117 -14.00 -9.23 11.68
CA TRP A 117 -13.54 -9.02 13.05
C TRP A 117 -13.99 -10.14 13.97
N VAL A 118 -13.08 -11.04 14.34
CA VAL A 118 -13.39 -12.21 15.18
C VAL A 118 -13.77 -11.81 16.62
N GLU A 119 -13.09 -10.81 17.18
CA GLU A 119 -13.29 -10.33 18.57
C GLU A 119 -14.06 -9.01 18.65
N GLY A 120 -14.77 -8.64 17.57
CA GLY A 120 -15.47 -7.37 17.42
C GLY A 120 -14.61 -6.29 16.73
N LYS A 121 -15.29 -5.39 16.00
CA LYS A 121 -14.64 -4.31 15.25
C LYS A 121 -14.02 -3.31 16.23
N TRP A 122 -12.71 -3.12 16.16
CA TRP A 122 -11.98 -2.17 17.01
C TRP A 122 -11.36 -1.00 16.25
N ALA A 123 -11.20 -1.11 14.93
CA ALA A 123 -10.70 -0.04 14.08
C ALA A 123 -11.71 0.32 12.98
N ASP A 124 -11.70 1.59 12.57
CA ASP A 124 -12.39 2.03 11.38
C ASP A 124 -11.40 2.33 10.25
N GLY A 125 -11.41 1.47 9.23
CA GLY A 125 -10.43 1.49 8.16
C GLY A 125 -9.12 0.74 8.47
N ILE A 126 -8.43 0.40 7.40
CA ILE A 126 -7.14 -0.29 7.37
C ILE A 126 -6.15 0.68 6.72
N SER A 127 -5.31 1.33 7.55
CA SER A 127 -4.32 2.32 7.11
C SER A 127 -2.92 1.69 7.05
N HIS A 128 -1.91 2.49 6.74
CA HIS A 128 -0.50 2.14 6.56
C HIS A 128 -0.10 0.83 7.24
N GLY A 129 0.31 -0.13 6.41
CA GLY A 129 0.74 -1.44 6.84
C GLY A 129 1.86 -2.01 5.99
N GLU A 130 2.25 -3.23 6.31
CA GLU A 130 3.23 -4.00 5.55
C GLU A 130 2.89 -5.50 5.63
N MET A 131 3.06 -6.20 4.51
CA MET A 131 2.96 -7.66 4.46
C MET A 131 4.07 -8.28 5.30
N ILE A 132 3.74 -9.32 6.07
CA ILE A 132 4.74 -10.22 6.63
C ILE A 132 5.34 -11.01 5.46
N ARG A 133 6.62 -10.74 5.19
CA ARG A 133 7.37 -11.29 4.06
C ARG A 133 7.83 -12.73 4.33
N SER A 134 8.03 -13.50 3.26
CA SER A 134 8.63 -14.85 3.33
C SER A 134 10.16 -14.82 3.43
N GLY A 135 10.76 -13.64 3.31
CA GLY A 135 12.19 -13.38 3.45
C GLY A 135 12.46 -11.94 3.91
N TYR A 136 13.74 -11.60 4.04
CA TYR A 136 14.18 -10.30 4.56
C TYR A 136 15.22 -9.60 3.67
N ASP A 137 15.42 -10.10 2.45
CA ASP A 137 16.28 -9.48 1.44
C ASP A 137 15.54 -8.37 0.66
N GLU A 138 16.24 -7.80 -0.31
CA GLU A 138 15.78 -6.69 -1.15
C GLU A 138 14.77 -7.08 -2.23
N TYR A 139 14.37 -8.35 -2.34
CA TYR A 139 13.33 -8.79 -3.28
C TYR A 139 11.91 -8.66 -2.72
N LEU A 140 11.78 -8.36 -1.42
CA LEU A 140 10.50 -8.18 -0.71
C LEU A 140 9.47 -9.27 -1.07
N THR A 141 9.89 -10.53 -1.05
CA THR A 141 9.04 -11.65 -1.44
C THR A 141 7.93 -11.92 -0.42
N ILE A 142 6.73 -12.22 -0.90
CA ILE A 142 5.57 -12.64 -0.10
C ILE A 142 5.08 -14.02 -0.54
N ASP A 143 4.56 -14.80 0.42
CA ASP A 143 3.89 -16.08 0.16
C ASP A 143 2.40 -15.85 -0.11
N PRO A 144 1.91 -16.05 -1.36
CA PRO A 144 0.51 -15.83 -1.71
C PRO A 144 -0.46 -16.78 -0.99
N CYS A 145 0.02 -17.89 -0.44
CA CYS A 145 -0.81 -18.89 0.26
C CYS A 145 -0.95 -18.62 1.76
N ASN A 146 -0.14 -17.72 2.34
CA ASN A 146 -0.13 -17.43 3.78
C ASN A 146 0.05 -15.93 4.03
N LEU A 147 -0.78 -15.12 3.39
CA LEU A 147 -0.73 -13.67 3.51
C LEU A 147 -1.13 -13.21 4.92
N GLN A 148 -0.24 -12.44 5.54
CA GLN A 148 -0.50 -11.70 6.78
C GLN A 148 -0.09 -10.24 6.60
N PHE A 149 -0.92 -9.31 7.04
CA PHE A 149 -0.70 -7.87 6.85
C PHE A 149 -0.78 -7.17 8.21
N VAL A 150 0.34 -6.60 8.65
CA VAL A 150 0.38 -5.76 9.85
C VAL A 150 -0.07 -4.36 9.43
N PHE A 151 -1.04 -3.79 10.13
CA PHE A 151 -1.62 -2.49 9.76
C PHE A 151 -1.83 -1.61 10.99
N GLN A 152 -1.87 -0.30 10.79
CA GLN A 152 -2.41 0.64 11.78
C GLN A 152 -3.91 0.87 11.53
N GLY A 153 -4.72 0.77 12.58
CA GLY A 153 -6.16 1.04 12.53
C GLY A 153 -6.53 2.16 13.49
N ASP A 154 -7.42 3.06 13.07
CA ASP A 154 -7.92 4.13 13.94
C ASP A 154 -8.91 3.54 14.94
N SER A 155 -8.53 3.54 16.23
CA SER A 155 -9.29 2.87 17.28
C SER A 155 -10.33 3.74 17.99
N GLY A 156 -10.56 4.98 17.53
CA GLY A 156 -11.58 5.85 18.11
C GLY A 156 -11.42 7.33 17.77
N PRO A 157 -12.16 8.24 18.45
CA PRO A 157 -12.08 9.66 18.14
C PRO A 157 -10.68 10.23 18.42
N SER A 158 -10.26 11.17 17.56
CA SER A 158 -9.02 11.93 17.76
C SER A 158 -8.95 12.56 19.15
N LEU A 159 -7.83 12.36 19.84
CA LEU A 159 -7.59 12.81 21.21
C LEU A 159 -7.48 14.34 21.34
N ASN A 160 -7.16 15.02 20.24
CA ASN A 160 -6.99 16.48 20.18
C ASN A 160 -7.84 17.15 19.07
N GLY A 161 -8.65 16.38 18.35
CA GLY A 161 -9.55 16.87 17.30
C GLY A 161 -8.87 17.19 15.96
N GLY A 162 -7.58 16.89 15.79
CA GLY A 162 -6.85 17.09 14.54
C GLY A 162 -6.04 15.87 14.12
N TYR A 163 -5.40 15.99 12.96
CA TYR A 163 -4.48 14.98 12.43
C TYR A 163 -3.26 14.82 13.35
N GLY A 164 -2.86 13.57 13.56
CA GLY A 164 -1.84 13.17 14.53
C GLY A 164 -2.40 13.01 15.95
N GLY A 165 -3.70 13.19 16.15
CA GLY A 165 -4.41 12.90 17.39
C GLY A 165 -5.15 11.57 17.39
N GLU A 166 -5.22 10.90 16.24
CA GLU A 166 -5.89 9.61 16.08
C GLU A 166 -5.21 8.54 16.96
N PRO A 167 -5.97 7.78 17.77
CA PRO A 167 -5.43 6.76 18.64
C PRO A 167 -5.12 5.46 17.85
N TYR A 168 -4.19 5.52 16.89
CA TYR A 168 -3.82 4.36 16.09
C TYR A 168 -3.29 3.20 16.95
N LYS A 169 -3.71 1.98 16.61
CA LYS A 169 -3.17 0.73 17.16
C LYS A 169 -2.79 -0.22 16.03
N LEU A 170 -1.85 -1.12 16.31
CA LEU A 170 -1.43 -2.15 15.35
C LEU A 170 -2.33 -3.38 15.45
N GLY A 171 -2.73 -3.89 14.28
CA GLY A 171 -3.41 -5.16 14.12
C GLY A 171 -2.70 -6.05 13.10
N VAL A 172 -3.14 -7.30 13.00
CA VAL A 172 -2.70 -8.23 11.97
C VAL A 172 -3.92 -8.82 11.28
N LEU A 173 -3.98 -8.67 9.96
CA LEU A 173 -4.92 -9.39 9.11
C LEU A 173 -4.28 -10.69 8.64
N THR A 174 -5.08 -11.75 8.54
CA THR A 174 -4.68 -13.03 7.96
C THR A 174 -5.65 -13.40 6.86
N LEU A 175 -5.15 -13.82 5.70
CA LEU A 175 -5.99 -14.31 4.61
C LEU A 175 -6.83 -15.52 5.06
N LYS A 176 -8.07 -15.58 4.58
CA LYS A 176 -9.01 -16.66 4.86
C LYS A 176 -8.82 -17.86 3.93
#